data_AF-A0A6I6AG25-F1
#
_entry.id   AF-A0A6I6AG25-F1
#
_cell.length_a   1.000
_cell.length_b   1.000
_cell.length_c   1.000
_cell.angle_alpha   90.00
_cell.angle_beta   90.00
_cell.angle_gamma   90.00
#
_symmetry.space_group_name_H-M   'P 1'
#
loop_
_entity.id
_entity.type
_entity.pdbx_description
1 polymer ?
#
loop_
_entity_poly.entity_id
_entity_poly.type
_entity_poly.pdbx_seq_one_letter_code
_entity_poly.pdbx_strand_id
1 'polypeptide(L)'
;MTKQKRLMNSVGEIFIVAVIILVLVILLLPEDQVVDNSSNRERFRNQLRLVGLACHEYQSEYGCLPPVVISDERGRPIHSWRAMLLPWLESQGRTQPPAYVYTFNEPWFSPANRQAALDNANLYTMLVSTDDREVVQKSKLAAVIGAQTYWSPSGECRRLPLEANQDERHILLLEIPNLYGAWSQPNDVTLDVVLTLSKNQQFEPDGAHVLYDDGSVTWFAPEALTEANLRRLLCPFDTTK
;
A
#
# COMPACT_ATOMS: atom_id res chain seq x y z
N MET A 1 37.24 53.25 -38.98
CA MET A 1 37.20 52.75 -37.59
C MET A 1 35.78 52.59 -37.00
N THR A 2 34.72 53.17 -37.59
CA THR A 2 33.37 53.17 -37.00
C THR A 2 32.53 51.91 -37.29
N LYS A 3 32.78 51.21 -38.40
CA LYS A 3 32.05 49.98 -38.78
C LYS A 3 32.49 48.75 -37.96
N GLN A 4 33.77 48.70 -37.58
CA GLN A 4 34.38 47.60 -36.81
C GLN A 4 33.92 47.61 -35.34
N LYS A 5 33.72 48.80 -34.74
CA LYS A 5 33.15 48.94 -33.38
C LYS A 5 31.68 48.50 -33.30
N ARG A 6 30.86 48.75 -34.32
CA ARG A 6 29.45 48.30 -34.34
C ARG A 6 29.31 46.78 -34.51
N LEU A 7 30.14 46.14 -35.33
CA LEU A 7 30.15 44.67 -35.46
C LEU A 7 30.63 43.98 -34.17
N MET A 8 31.62 44.54 -33.48
CA MET A 8 32.19 43.97 -32.26
C MET A 8 31.20 43.99 -31.08
N ASN A 9 30.33 45.00 -31.01
CA ASN A 9 29.24 45.05 -30.02
C ASN A 9 28.17 43.99 -30.31
N SER A 10 27.79 43.79 -31.57
CA SER A 10 26.78 42.77 -31.96
C SER A 10 27.23 41.34 -31.63
N VAL A 11 28.50 40.98 -31.89
CA VAL A 11 29.00 39.63 -31.62
C VAL A 11 29.12 39.37 -30.11
N GLY A 12 29.57 40.37 -29.35
CA GLY A 12 29.67 40.28 -27.88
C GLY A 12 28.29 40.16 -27.20
N GLU A 13 27.31 40.95 -27.63
CA GLU A 13 25.93 40.89 -27.11
C GLU A 13 25.28 39.53 -27.40
N ILE A 14 25.43 39.01 -28.62
CA ILE A 14 24.91 37.67 -28.98
C ILE A 14 25.59 36.58 -28.14
N PHE A 15 26.89 36.69 -27.88
CA PHE A 15 27.61 35.74 -27.04
C PHE A 15 27.11 35.75 -25.59
N ILE A 16 26.87 36.93 -25.01
CA ILE A 16 26.31 37.06 -23.65
C ILE A 16 24.92 36.42 -23.58
N VAL A 17 24.06 36.69 -24.57
CA VAL A 17 22.72 36.08 -24.64
C VAL A 17 22.83 34.55 -24.76
N ALA A 18 23.75 34.04 -25.59
CA ALA A 18 23.96 32.60 -25.74
C ALA A 18 24.44 31.94 -24.42
N VAL A 19 25.32 32.60 -23.66
CA VAL A 19 25.79 32.13 -22.35
C VAL A 19 24.64 32.14 -21.33
N ILE A 20 23.82 33.20 -21.30
CA ILE A 20 22.64 33.25 -20.41
C ILE A 20 21.66 32.13 -20.74
N ILE A 21 21.36 31.90 -22.03
CA ILE A 21 20.48 30.82 -22.47
C ILE A 21 21.06 29.46 -22.05
N LEU A 22 22.37 29.23 -22.22
CA LEU A 22 23.01 27.98 -21.82
C LEU A 22 22.90 27.74 -20.30
N VAL A 23 23.12 28.79 -19.50
CA VAL A 23 22.96 28.72 -18.04
C VAL A 23 21.50 28.44 -17.68
N LEU A 24 20.54 29.11 -18.32
CA LEU A 24 19.11 28.84 -18.11
C LEU A 24 18.73 27.41 -18.49
N VAL A 25 19.26 26.87 -19.59
CA VAL A 25 19.03 25.46 -19.97
C VAL A 25 19.59 24.51 -18.91
N ILE A 26 20.77 24.77 -18.37
CA ILE A 26 21.37 23.96 -17.29
C ILE A 26 20.53 24.04 -16.00
N LEU A 27 20.00 25.22 -15.67
CA LEU A 27 19.11 25.40 -14.51
C LEU A 27 17.71 24.80 -14.71
N LEU A 28 17.29 24.61 -15.96
CA LEU A 28 16.05 23.94 -16.33
C LEU A 28 16.23 22.42 -16.50
N LEU A 29 17.47 21.91 -16.43
CA LEU A 29 17.68 20.47 -16.35
C LEU A 29 17.04 19.99 -15.04
N PRO A 30 16.16 18.99 -15.08
CA PRO A 30 15.54 18.47 -13.87
C PRO A 30 16.64 17.95 -12.94
N GLU A 31 16.71 18.51 -11.74
CA GLU A 31 17.54 17.96 -10.68
C GLU A 31 17.05 16.53 -10.39
N ASP A 32 17.99 15.57 -10.35
CA ASP A 32 17.70 14.17 -10.08
C ASP A 32 16.81 14.08 -8.83
N GLN A 33 15.54 13.72 -9.02
CA GLN A 33 14.60 13.64 -7.91
C GLN A 33 15.08 12.50 -7.00
N VAL A 34 15.62 12.86 -5.83
CA VAL A 34 15.88 11.92 -4.73
C VAL A 34 14.59 11.14 -4.52
N VAL A 35 14.67 9.81 -4.55
CA VAL A 35 13.48 8.97 -4.37
C VAL A 35 12.99 9.16 -2.94
N ASP A 36 11.91 9.92 -2.79
CA ASP A 36 11.39 10.27 -1.47
C ASP A 36 10.53 9.14 -0.91
N ASN A 37 11.17 8.26 -0.15
CA ASN A 37 10.49 7.22 0.61
C ASN A 37 9.45 7.81 1.59
N SER A 38 9.60 9.05 2.06
CA SER A 38 8.60 9.69 2.93
C SER A 38 7.31 9.97 2.17
N SER A 39 7.37 10.52 0.95
CA SER A 39 6.21 10.69 0.07
C SER A 39 5.50 9.36 -0.22
N ASN A 40 6.26 8.29 -0.48
CA ASN A 40 5.68 6.96 -0.69
C ASN A 40 4.95 6.45 0.57
N ARG A 41 5.56 6.62 1.76
CA ARG A 41 4.94 6.23 3.04
C ARG A 41 3.67 7.04 3.30
N GLU A 42 3.66 8.33 3.00
CA GLU A 42 2.46 9.16 3.13
C GLU A 42 1.33 8.75 2.18
N ARG A 43 1.65 8.47 0.92
CA ARG A 43 0.68 7.96 -0.06
C ARG A 43 0.12 6.61 0.36
N PHE A 44 0.98 5.71 0.84
CA PHE A 44 0.55 4.40 1.33
C PHE A 44 -0.33 4.53 2.57
N ARG A 45 0.04 5.38 3.55
CA ARG A 45 -0.79 5.69 4.71
C ARG A 45 -2.18 6.20 4.31
N ASN A 46 -2.28 7.06 3.30
CA ASN A 46 -3.56 7.54 2.80
C ASN A 46 -4.36 6.43 2.11
N GLN A 47 -3.70 5.55 1.35
CA GLN A 47 -4.34 4.37 0.79
C GLN A 47 -4.90 3.45 1.89
N LEU A 48 -4.15 3.21 2.97
CA LEU A 48 -4.62 2.42 4.12
C LEU A 48 -5.86 3.01 4.77
N ARG A 49 -5.95 4.34 4.89
CA ARG A 49 -7.16 5.01 5.40
C ARG A 49 -8.38 4.76 4.52
N LEU A 50 -8.20 4.82 3.19
CA LEU A 50 -9.28 4.48 2.25
C LEU A 50 -9.68 3.01 2.35
N VAL A 51 -8.72 2.11 2.56
CA VAL A 51 -8.99 0.68 2.79
C VAL A 51 -9.75 0.47 4.09
N GLY A 52 -9.36 1.14 5.18
CA GLY A 52 -10.10 1.08 6.45
C GLY A 52 -11.54 1.55 6.31
N LEU A 53 -11.75 2.68 5.63
CA LEU A 53 -13.09 3.17 5.32
C LEU A 53 -13.89 2.16 4.49
N ALA A 54 -13.29 1.59 3.44
CA ALA A 54 -13.93 0.54 2.63
C ALA A 54 -14.31 -0.69 3.46
N CYS A 55 -13.50 -1.11 4.44
CA CYS A 55 -13.84 -2.20 5.36
C CYS A 55 -15.06 -1.85 6.23
N HIS A 56 -15.15 -0.62 6.75
CA HIS A 56 -16.31 -0.18 7.54
C HIS A 56 -17.58 -0.08 6.69
N GLU A 57 -17.48 0.41 5.45
CA GLU A 57 -18.62 0.47 4.51
C GLU A 57 -19.08 -0.94 4.11
N TYR A 58 -18.15 -1.84 3.79
CA TYR A 58 -18.45 -3.25 3.55
C TYR A 58 -19.20 -3.83 4.75
N GLN A 59 -18.70 -3.63 5.97
CA GLN A 59 -19.38 -4.09 7.17
C GLN A 59 -20.77 -3.47 7.36
N SER A 60 -20.94 -2.19 7.05
CA SER A 60 -22.23 -1.50 7.16
C SER A 60 -23.28 -2.17 6.26
N GLU A 61 -22.88 -2.59 5.06
CA GLU A 61 -23.76 -3.24 4.08
C GLU A 61 -23.98 -4.74 4.36
N TYR A 62 -22.93 -5.48 4.71
CA TYR A 62 -22.96 -6.96 4.83
C TYR A 62 -22.99 -7.47 6.27
N GLY A 63 -22.84 -6.59 7.26
CA GLY A 63 -22.90 -6.92 8.69
C GLY A 63 -21.63 -7.53 9.29
N CYS A 64 -20.56 -7.70 8.51
CA CYS A 64 -19.22 -8.11 8.97
C CYS A 64 -18.17 -7.83 7.89
N LEU A 65 -16.89 -8.07 8.24
CA LEU A 65 -15.77 -8.04 7.31
C LEU A 65 -15.94 -9.05 6.16
N PRO A 66 -15.32 -8.78 4.99
CA PRO A 66 -15.28 -9.74 3.91
C PRO A 66 -14.54 -11.02 4.32
N PRO A 67 -14.91 -12.19 3.77
CA PRO A 67 -14.12 -13.39 3.94
C PRO A 67 -12.71 -13.20 3.36
N VAL A 68 -11.69 -13.79 3.99
CA VAL A 68 -10.28 -13.73 3.53
C VAL A 68 -10.17 -14.11 2.05
N VAL A 69 -10.87 -15.18 1.69
CA VAL A 69 -10.89 -15.76 0.35
C VAL A 69 -12.28 -16.30 0.03
N ILE A 70 -12.71 -16.10 -1.21
CA ILE A 70 -13.86 -16.78 -1.79
C ILE A 70 -13.32 -17.89 -2.67
N SER A 71 -13.85 -19.10 -2.47
CA SER A 71 -13.50 -20.28 -3.27
C SER A 71 -14.66 -20.72 -4.15
N ASP A 72 -14.36 -21.35 -5.27
CA ASP A 72 -15.36 -22.02 -6.09
C ASP A 72 -15.87 -23.32 -5.45
N GLU A 73 -16.83 -23.98 -6.10
CA GLU A 73 -17.41 -25.26 -5.64
C GLU A 73 -16.36 -26.37 -5.41
N ARG A 74 -15.18 -26.26 -6.01
CA ARG A 74 -14.07 -27.21 -5.86
C ARG A 74 -13.06 -26.77 -4.79
N GLY A 75 -13.37 -25.73 -4.03
CA GLY A 75 -12.49 -25.16 -3.02
C GLY A 75 -11.31 -24.37 -3.59
N ARG A 76 -11.29 -24.08 -4.90
CA ARG A 76 -10.19 -23.29 -5.49
C ARG A 76 -10.40 -21.82 -5.16
N PRO A 77 -9.38 -21.10 -4.66
CA PRO A 77 -9.52 -19.70 -4.30
C PRO A 77 -9.63 -18.82 -5.55
N ILE A 78 -10.78 -18.16 -5.72
CA ILE A 78 -11.13 -17.37 -6.91
C ILE A 78 -11.16 -15.86 -6.67
N HIS A 79 -11.42 -15.40 -5.44
CA HIS A 79 -11.32 -13.97 -5.09
C HIS A 79 -10.72 -13.76 -3.71
N SER A 80 -10.06 -12.63 -3.51
CA SER A 80 -9.55 -12.18 -2.21
C SER A 80 -10.45 -11.10 -1.61
N TRP A 81 -10.38 -10.94 -0.28
CA TRP A 81 -11.04 -9.82 0.42
C TRP A 81 -10.71 -8.45 -0.20
N ARG A 82 -9.48 -8.28 -0.72
CA ARG A 82 -9.04 -7.04 -1.40
C ARG A 82 -9.91 -6.71 -2.60
N ALA A 83 -10.21 -7.70 -3.44
CA ALA A 83 -11.08 -7.51 -4.59
C ALA A 83 -12.50 -7.13 -4.16
N MET A 84 -12.99 -7.70 -3.06
CA MET A 84 -14.33 -7.37 -2.55
C MET A 84 -14.46 -5.90 -2.20
N LEU A 85 -13.41 -5.25 -1.69
CA LEU A 85 -13.47 -3.83 -1.28
C LEU A 85 -13.47 -2.82 -2.45
N LEU A 86 -13.26 -3.26 -3.69
CA LEU A 86 -13.12 -2.37 -4.85
C LEU A 86 -14.29 -1.39 -5.04
N PRO A 87 -15.58 -1.77 -4.92
CA PRO A 87 -16.68 -0.85 -5.13
C PRO A 87 -16.62 0.39 -4.22
N TRP A 88 -16.23 0.20 -2.95
CA TRP A 88 -16.05 1.31 -2.02
C TRP A 88 -14.74 2.06 -2.24
N LEU A 89 -13.67 1.39 -2.67
CA LEU A 89 -12.44 2.10 -3.03
C LEU A 89 -12.62 3.02 -4.24
N GLU A 90 -13.49 2.67 -5.18
CA GLU A 90 -13.86 3.55 -6.31
C GLU A 90 -14.70 4.74 -5.88
N SER A 91 -15.69 4.51 -5.01
CA SER A 91 -16.60 5.56 -4.55
C SER A 91 -15.89 6.65 -3.72
N GLN A 92 -14.80 6.30 -3.05
CA GLN A 92 -14.03 7.21 -2.19
C GLN A 92 -13.06 8.13 -2.96
N GLY A 93 -13.26 8.32 -4.27
CA GLY A 93 -12.62 9.38 -5.02
C GLY A 93 -11.20 9.04 -5.49
N ARG A 94 -10.98 7.82 -5.97
CA ARG A 94 -9.77 7.55 -6.76
C ARG A 94 -9.80 8.44 -8.02
N THR A 95 -9.05 9.54 -7.98
CA THR A 95 -9.12 10.62 -8.97
C THR A 95 -8.36 10.34 -10.26
N GLN A 96 -7.67 9.20 -10.38
CA GLN A 96 -6.89 8.87 -11.57
C GLN A 96 -7.22 7.46 -12.09
N PRO A 97 -7.50 7.33 -13.40
CA PRO A 97 -7.62 6.04 -14.06
C PRO A 97 -6.29 5.26 -14.00
N PRO A 98 -6.33 3.93 -14.18
CA PRO A 98 -7.49 3.13 -14.60
C PRO A 98 -8.46 2.81 -13.45
N ALA A 99 -9.77 2.79 -13.77
CA ALA A 99 -10.78 2.17 -12.91
C ALA A 99 -10.40 0.70 -12.63
N TYR A 100 -10.89 0.10 -11.54
CA TYR A 100 -10.65 -1.31 -11.31
C TYR A 100 -11.58 -2.11 -12.22
N VAL A 101 -11.16 -2.33 -13.48
CA VAL A 101 -11.89 -3.15 -14.46
C VAL A 101 -11.76 -4.64 -14.07
N TYR A 102 -12.33 -4.99 -12.93
CA TYR A 102 -12.30 -6.30 -12.30
C TYR A 102 -13.70 -6.91 -12.31
N THR A 103 -13.82 -8.19 -12.64
CA THR A 103 -15.10 -8.89 -12.65
C THR A 103 -15.11 -10.06 -11.67
N PHE A 104 -16.20 -10.19 -10.91
CA PHE A 104 -16.44 -11.31 -10.01
C PHE A 104 -17.00 -12.55 -10.72
N ASN A 105 -17.26 -12.48 -12.03
CA ASN A 105 -17.70 -13.63 -12.83
C ASN A 105 -16.52 -14.52 -13.27
N GLU A 106 -15.28 -14.04 -13.14
CA GLU A 106 -14.07 -14.76 -13.50
C GLU A 106 -13.10 -14.79 -12.32
N PRO A 107 -12.27 -15.82 -12.15
CA PRO A 107 -11.32 -15.87 -11.04
C PRO A 107 -10.26 -14.76 -11.14
N TRP A 108 -9.61 -14.43 -10.02
CA TRP A 108 -8.54 -13.42 -9.95
C TRP A 108 -7.40 -13.67 -10.94
N PHE A 109 -7.16 -14.94 -11.29
CA PHE A 109 -6.14 -15.36 -12.23
C PHE A 109 -6.61 -15.42 -13.68
N SER A 110 -7.82 -14.95 -14.03
CA SER A 110 -8.23 -14.83 -15.43
C SER A 110 -7.38 -13.80 -16.20
N PRO A 111 -7.24 -13.88 -17.52
CA PRO A 111 -6.49 -12.88 -18.30
C PRO A 111 -6.96 -11.44 -18.03
N ALA A 112 -8.27 -11.21 -17.97
CA ALA A 112 -8.85 -9.89 -17.72
C ALA A 112 -8.53 -9.39 -16.30
N ASN A 113 -8.77 -10.21 -15.27
CA ASN A 113 -8.51 -9.82 -13.88
C ASN A 113 -7.02 -9.68 -13.56
N ARG A 114 -6.14 -10.42 -14.23
CA ARG A 114 -4.69 -10.20 -14.15
C ARG A 114 -4.29 -8.88 -14.80
N GLN A 115 -4.90 -8.50 -15.92
CA GLN A 115 -4.64 -7.20 -16.54
C GLN A 115 -5.08 -6.06 -15.61
N ALA A 116 -6.28 -6.16 -15.03
CA ALA A 116 -6.77 -5.21 -14.04
C ALA A 116 -5.83 -5.07 -12.83
N ALA A 117 -5.18 -6.18 -12.44
CA ALA A 117 -4.20 -6.17 -11.37
C ALA A 117 -2.90 -5.46 -11.76
N LEU A 118 -2.42 -5.66 -12.99
CA LEU A 118 -1.23 -4.99 -13.53
C LEU A 118 -1.45 -3.48 -13.70
N ASP A 119 -2.61 -3.11 -14.21
CA ASP A 119 -3.06 -1.72 -14.38
C ASP A 119 -3.09 -0.95 -13.04
N ASN A 120 -3.16 -1.69 -11.92
CA ASN A 120 -3.25 -1.18 -10.56
C ASN A 120 -2.18 -1.79 -9.63
N ALA A 121 -0.97 -2.03 -10.13
CA ALA A 121 0.07 -2.77 -9.42
C ALA A 121 0.47 -2.19 -8.04
N ASN A 122 0.22 -0.90 -7.81
CA ASN A 122 0.55 -0.22 -6.53
C ASN A 122 -0.60 -0.26 -5.50
N LEU A 123 -1.72 -0.90 -5.83
CA LEU A 123 -2.82 -1.05 -4.88
C LEU A 123 -2.42 -2.02 -3.76
N TYR A 124 -2.59 -1.60 -2.50
CA TYR A 124 -2.15 -2.30 -1.30
C TYR A 124 -0.64 -2.52 -1.17
N THR A 125 0.17 -1.88 -2.02
CA THR A 125 1.62 -2.08 -2.05
C THR A 125 2.35 -0.80 -1.67
N MET A 126 3.28 -0.95 -0.74
CA MET A 126 4.28 0.07 -0.43
C MET A 126 5.54 -0.25 -1.21
N LEU A 127 6.11 0.79 -1.83
CA LEU A 127 7.35 0.71 -2.59
C LEU A 127 8.41 1.50 -1.84
N VAL A 128 9.45 0.80 -1.39
CA VAL A 128 10.65 1.41 -0.83
C VAL A 128 11.76 1.29 -1.86
N SER A 129 12.36 2.42 -2.21
CA SER A 129 13.54 2.46 -3.08
C SER A 129 14.76 2.87 -2.26
N THR A 130 15.93 2.36 -2.62
CA THR A 130 17.20 2.90 -2.13
C THR A 130 17.75 3.93 -3.10
N ASP A 131 18.79 4.65 -2.68
CA ASP A 131 19.46 5.71 -3.43
C ASP A 131 19.92 5.27 -4.84
N ASP A 132 20.11 3.97 -5.07
CA ASP A 132 20.50 3.38 -6.36
C ASP A 132 19.33 3.14 -7.35
N ARG A 133 18.12 3.66 -7.05
CA ARG A 133 16.89 3.56 -7.87
C ARG A 133 16.37 2.14 -8.15
N GLU A 134 16.93 1.11 -7.52
CA GLU A 134 16.30 -0.20 -7.48
C GLU A 134 15.17 -0.22 -6.44
N VAL A 135 14.04 -0.84 -6.79
CA VAL A 135 12.95 -1.10 -5.82
C VAL A 135 13.44 -2.21 -4.90
N VAL A 136 13.88 -1.85 -3.71
CA VAL A 136 14.50 -2.78 -2.75
C VAL A 136 13.46 -3.59 -1.98
N GLN A 137 12.28 -3.01 -1.74
CA GLN A 137 11.24 -3.70 -1.01
C GLN A 137 9.86 -3.45 -1.61
N LYS A 138 9.17 -4.55 -1.91
CA LYS A 138 7.72 -4.56 -2.16
C LYS A 138 7.07 -5.20 -0.93
N SER A 139 6.59 -4.36 -0.03
CA SER A 139 5.73 -4.80 1.06
C SER A 139 4.27 -4.62 0.66
N LYS A 140 3.39 -5.44 1.24
CA LYS A 140 1.96 -5.45 0.91
C LYS A 140 1.14 -5.43 2.17
N LEU A 141 0.08 -4.62 2.19
CA LEU A 141 -0.93 -4.67 3.24
C LEU A 141 -1.66 -6.02 3.19
N ALA A 142 -1.65 -6.76 4.31
CA ALA A 142 -2.22 -8.09 4.40
C ALA A 142 -3.11 -8.29 5.62
N ALA A 143 -4.08 -9.17 5.43
CA ALA A 143 -4.80 -9.82 6.50
C ALA A 143 -3.86 -10.78 7.22
N VAL A 144 -3.89 -10.79 8.55
CA VAL A 144 -3.20 -11.79 9.35
C VAL A 144 -4.22 -12.81 9.80
N ILE A 145 -4.15 -14.01 9.22
CA ILE A 145 -5.15 -15.06 9.38
C ILE A 145 -4.92 -15.82 10.68
N GLY A 146 -5.96 -15.95 11.49
CA GLY A 146 -5.94 -16.75 12.71
C GLY A 146 -7.28 -16.70 13.44
N ALA A 147 -7.59 -17.75 14.20
CA ALA A 147 -8.87 -17.88 14.92
C ALA A 147 -9.12 -16.75 15.94
N GLN A 148 -8.05 -16.12 16.45
CA GLN A 148 -8.13 -15.01 17.41
C GLN A 148 -8.03 -13.63 16.76
N THR A 149 -7.83 -13.56 15.44
CA THR A 149 -7.69 -12.32 14.67
C THR A 149 -9.02 -11.88 14.06
N TYR A 150 -9.06 -10.68 13.46
CA TYR A 150 -10.20 -10.26 12.63
C TYR A 150 -10.42 -11.13 11.38
N TRP A 151 -9.38 -11.82 10.92
CA TRP A 151 -9.40 -12.61 9.69
C TRP A 151 -9.42 -14.11 10.01
N SER A 152 -10.62 -14.62 10.30
CA SER A 152 -10.78 -16.01 10.71
C SER A 152 -10.62 -16.99 9.54
N PRO A 153 -9.86 -18.09 9.70
CA PRO A 153 -9.74 -19.13 8.67
C PRO A 153 -11.03 -19.93 8.48
N SER A 154 -11.94 -19.92 9.46
CA SER A 154 -13.22 -20.64 9.41
C SER A 154 -14.33 -19.83 8.71
N GLY A 155 -14.04 -18.62 8.23
CA GLY A 155 -15.03 -17.76 7.59
C GLY A 155 -16.02 -17.13 8.58
N GLU A 156 -15.68 -17.09 9.87
CA GLU A 156 -16.50 -16.41 10.88
C GLU A 156 -16.73 -14.94 10.53
N CYS A 157 -17.98 -14.51 10.68
CA CYS A 157 -18.42 -13.14 10.45
C CYS A 157 -17.90 -12.24 11.59
N ARG A 158 -16.72 -11.65 11.41
CA ARG A 158 -16.08 -10.73 12.36
C ARG A 158 -16.51 -9.29 12.11
N ARG A 159 -16.74 -8.54 13.19
CA ARG A 159 -17.19 -7.14 13.13
C ARG A 159 -16.15 -6.21 13.75
N LEU A 160 -15.85 -5.14 13.04
CA LEU A 160 -15.19 -3.94 13.52
C LEU A 160 -16.08 -3.19 14.53
N PRO A 161 -15.48 -2.50 15.50
CA PRO A 161 -16.22 -1.66 16.42
C PRO A 161 -16.93 -0.52 15.68
N LEU A 162 -18.11 -0.13 16.17
CA LEU A 162 -18.87 1.02 15.64
C LEU A 162 -18.34 2.36 16.18
N GLU A 163 -17.73 2.34 17.37
CA GLU A 163 -17.15 3.51 18.03
C GLU A 163 -15.67 3.26 18.26
N ALA A 164 -14.84 4.24 17.93
CA ALA A 164 -13.40 4.16 18.11
C ALA A 164 -13.04 4.26 19.61
N ASN A 165 -12.31 3.26 20.11
CA ASN A 165 -11.65 3.33 21.42
C ASN A 165 -10.13 3.20 21.22
N GLN A 166 -9.41 4.32 21.34
CA GLN A 166 -7.96 4.34 21.07
C GLN A 166 -7.15 3.47 22.05
N ASP A 167 -7.69 3.20 23.24
CA ASP A 167 -7.03 2.39 24.27
C ASP A 167 -7.23 0.88 24.05
N GLU A 168 -8.18 0.49 23.18
CA GLU A 168 -8.55 -0.91 22.90
C GLU A 168 -8.48 -1.28 21.42
N ARG A 169 -7.84 -0.44 20.59
CA ARG A 169 -7.72 -0.71 19.15
C ARG A 169 -6.83 -1.92 18.85
N HIS A 170 -7.24 -2.69 17.86
CA HIS A 170 -6.56 -3.89 17.40
C HIS A 170 -6.21 -3.81 15.92
N ILE A 171 -5.18 -4.54 15.52
CA ILE A 171 -4.69 -4.51 14.15
C ILE A 171 -5.68 -5.23 13.25
N LEU A 172 -6.21 -4.49 12.29
CA LEU A 172 -7.04 -5.04 11.22
C LEU A 172 -6.16 -5.54 10.07
N LEU A 173 -5.21 -4.75 9.60
CA LEU A 173 -4.28 -5.13 8.52
C LEU A 173 -2.85 -4.71 8.84
N LEU A 174 -1.89 -5.51 8.42
CA LEU A 174 -0.46 -5.30 8.65
C LEU A 174 0.29 -5.25 7.32
N GLU A 175 1.20 -4.29 7.16
CA GLU A 175 2.17 -4.29 6.07
C GLU A 175 3.17 -5.44 6.26
N ILE A 176 3.21 -6.37 5.30
CA ILE A 176 4.10 -7.53 5.33
C ILE A 176 5.27 -7.31 4.36
N PRO A 177 6.52 -7.37 4.84
CA PRO A 177 7.70 -7.24 3.99
C PRO A 177 7.81 -8.44 3.04
N ASN A 178 8.29 -8.18 1.82
CA ASN A 178 8.57 -9.22 0.81
C ASN A 178 7.35 -10.09 0.45
N LEU A 179 6.13 -9.57 0.59
CA LEU A 179 4.91 -10.26 0.16
C LEU A 179 4.61 -9.99 -1.31
N TYR A 180 5.12 -10.88 -2.18
CA TYR A 180 5.02 -10.75 -3.64
C TYR A 180 3.64 -11.14 -4.21
N GLY A 181 3.49 -11.07 -5.53
CA GLY A 181 2.25 -11.41 -6.24
C GLY A 181 1.29 -10.23 -6.40
N ALA A 182 0.28 -10.41 -7.25
CA ALA A 182 -0.72 -9.37 -7.53
C ALA A 182 -1.52 -8.99 -6.28
N TRP A 183 -2.11 -7.80 -6.25
CA TRP A 183 -3.01 -7.42 -5.15
C TRP A 183 -4.30 -8.23 -5.15
N SER A 184 -4.76 -8.72 -6.30
CA SER A 184 -5.98 -9.53 -6.41
C SER A 184 -5.77 -10.98 -5.96
N GLN A 185 -4.53 -11.41 -5.78
CA GLN A 185 -4.19 -12.77 -5.37
C GLN A 185 -4.50 -12.98 -3.88
N PRO A 186 -5.18 -14.08 -3.49
CA PRO A 186 -5.42 -14.43 -2.09
C PRO A 186 -4.15 -15.09 -1.50
N ASN A 187 -3.19 -14.27 -1.10
CA ASN A 187 -1.91 -14.72 -0.54
C ASN A 187 -1.55 -14.07 0.81
N ASP A 188 -2.57 -13.82 1.63
CA ASP A 188 -2.39 -13.34 3.00
C ASP A 188 -1.65 -14.34 3.89
N VAL A 189 -1.20 -13.87 5.06
CA VAL A 189 -0.28 -14.60 5.95
C VAL A 189 -0.97 -15.08 7.21
N THR A 190 -0.52 -16.17 7.80
CA THR A 190 -1.03 -16.64 9.10
C THR A 190 -0.35 -15.91 10.26
N LEU A 191 -0.99 -15.91 11.43
CA LEU A 191 -0.39 -15.36 12.65
C LEU A 191 1.00 -15.96 12.93
N ASP A 192 1.16 -17.28 12.82
CA ASP A 192 2.45 -17.94 13.06
C ASP A 192 3.55 -17.49 12.08
N VAL A 193 3.19 -17.23 10.82
CA VAL A 193 4.12 -16.68 9.83
C VAL A 193 4.54 -15.27 10.24
N VAL A 194 3.60 -14.41 10.63
CA VAL A 194 3.91 -13.02 11.07
C VAL A 194 4.84 -13.01 12.28
N LEU A 195 4.60 -13.90 13.25
CA LEU A 195 5.45 -14.01 14.43
C LEU A 195 6.85 -14.55 14.08
N THR A 196 6.93 -15.48 13.12
CA THR A 196 8.20 -15.95 12.58
C THR A 196 8.97 -14.82 11.87
N LEU A 197 8.28 -13.97 11.11
CA LEU A 197 8.88 -12.78 10.49
C LEU A 197 9.45 -11.82 11.54
N SER A 198 8.70 -11.56 12.61
CA SER A 198 9.15 -10.75 13.76
C SER A 198 10.39 -11.34 14.40
N LYS A 199 10.37 -12.64 14.73
CA LYS A 199 11.50 -13.35 15.35
C LYS A 199 12.78 -13.29 14.51
N ASN A 200 12.62 -13.39 13.19
CA ASN A 200 13.70 -13.37 12.23
C ASN A 200 14.06 -11.94 11.76
N GLN A 201 13.58 -10.91 12.47
CA GLN A 201 13.89 -9.49 12.22
C GLN A 201 13.58 -9.04 10.79
N GLN A 202 12.57 -9.63 10.14
CA GLN A 202 12.25 -9.35 8.73
C GLN A 202 11.60 -7.97 8.50
N PHE A 203 11.23 -7.27 9.58
CA PHE A 203 10.74 -5.90 9.51
C PHE A 203 11.87 -4.86 9.58
N GLU A 204 13.12 -5.27 9.84
CA GLU A 204 14.27 -4.37 9.80
C GLU A 204 14.75 -4.15 8.36
N PRO A 205 15.25 -2.94 8.02
CA PRO A 205 15.27 -1.72 8.85
C PRO A 205 13.99 -0.87 8.74
N ASP A 206 13.05 -1.26 7.88
CA ASP A 206 12.03 -0.36 7.33
C ASP A 206 10.78 -0.13 8.20
N GLY A 207 10.52 -1.05 9.14
CA GLY A 207 9.32 -1.08 9.96
C GLY A 207 8.09 -1.55 9.18
N ALA A 208 6.90 -1.20 9.66
CA ALA A 208 5.65 -1.55 8.99
C ALA A 208 4.52 -0.56 9.32
N HIS A 209 3.68 -0.26 8.34
CA HIS A 209 2.39 0.35 8.58
C HIS A 209 1.39 -0.67 9.09
N VAL A 210 0.50 -0.17 9.93
CA VAL A 210 -0.56 -0.91 10.57
C VAL A 210 -1.85 -0.11 10.41
N LEU A 211 -2.88 -0.78 9.91
CA LEU A 211 -4.25 -0.28 9.92
C LEU A 211 -4.98 -0.93 11.09
N TYR A 212 -5.56 -0.09 11.96
CA TYR A 212 -6.38 -0.53 13.07
C TYR A 212 -7.84 -0.71 12.66
N ASP A 213 -8.57 -1.42 13.52
CA ASP A 213 -10.01 -1.65 13.45
C ASP A 213 -10.89 -0.42 13.60
N ASP A 214 -10.33 0.69 14.09
CA ASP A 214 -10.96 2.03 14.13
C ASP A 214 -10.68 2.87 12.86
N GLY A 215 -9.98 2.31 11.88
CA GLY A 215 -9.57 3.00 10.65
C GLY A 215 -8.33 3.89 10.79
N SER A 216 -7.76 4.02 11.99
CA SER A 216 -6.51 4.75 12.20
C SER A 216 -5.31 3.99 11.64
N VAL A 217 -4.31 4.74 11.16
CA VAL A 217 -3.10 4.17 10.56
C VAL A 217 -1.88 4.66 11.32
N THR A 218 -1.00 3.73 11.73
CA THR A 218 0.25 4.02 12.43
C THR A 218 1.40 3.29 11.75
N TRP A 219 2.56 3.94 11.64
CA TRP A 219 3.80 3.26 11.30
C TRP A 219 4.52 2.85 12.58
N PHE A 220 4.97 1.60 12.63
CA PHE A 220 5.78 1.07 13.71
C PHE A 220 7.23 0.95 13.27
N ALA A 221 8.14 1.43 14.12
CA ALA A 221 9.55 1.12 14.03
C ALA A 221 9.77 -0.40 14.24
N PRO A 222 10.82 -1.00 13.62
CA PRO A 222 11.08 -2.44 13.72
C PRO A 222 11.10 -2.98 15.16
N GLU A 223 11.65 -2.21 16.10
CA GLU A 223 11.81 -2.61 17.51
C GLU A 223 10.46 -2.75 18.23
N ALA A 224 9.40 -2.11 17.72
CA ALA A 224 8.06 -2.21 18.27
C ALA A 224 7.28 -3.40 17.70
N LEU A 225 7.75 -4.04 16.63
CA LEU A 225 7.13 -5.19 15.97
C LEU A 225 7.61 -6.52 16.59
N THR A 226 7.63 -6.60 17.93
CA THR A 226 7.98 -7.82 18.66
C THR A 226 6.85 -8.84 18.65
N GLU A 227 7.16 -10.13 18.81
CA GLU A 227 6.14 -11.19 18.91
C GLU A 227 5.08 -10.88 19.97
N ALA A 228 5.50 -10.42 21.15
CA ALA A 228 4.59 -10.11 22.26
C ALA A 228 3.63 -8.97 21.91
N ASN A 229 4.15 -7.88 21.31
CA ASN A 229 3.32 -6.75 20.92
C ASN A 229 2.38 -7.10 19.75
N LEU A 230 2.88 -7.83 18.76
CA LEU A 230 2.08 -8.31 17.63
C LEU A 230 0.96 -9.25 18.08
N ARG A 231 1.22 -10.22 18.96
CA ARG A 231 0.17 -11.09 19.53
C ARG A 231 -0.91 -10.27 20.23
N ARG A 232 -0.52 -9.35 21.11
CA ARG A 232 -1.45 -8.49 21.84
C ARG A 232 -2.34 -7.66 20.90
N LEU A 233 -1.75 -7.13 19.84
CA LEU A 233 -2.44 -6.21 18.93
C LEU A 233 -3.25 -6.93 17.85
N LEU A 234 -2.82 -8.09 17.36
CA LEU A 234 -3.48 -8.86 16.30
C LEU A 234 -4.59 -9.78 16.81
N CYS A 235 -4.67 -10.05 18.11
CA CYS A 235 -5.57 -11.06 18.68
C CYS A 235 -6.66 -10.47 19.59
N PRO A 236 -7.62 -9.67 19.06
CA PRO A 236 -8.73 -9.11 19.83
C PRO A 236 -9.63 -10.18 20.48
N PHE A 237 -9.67 -11.39 19.91
CA PHE A 237 -10.54 -12.48 20.37
C PHE A 237 -9.80 -13.54 21.18
N ASP A 238 -8.60 -13.24 21.65
CA ASP A 238 -7.90 -14.12 22.58
C ASP A 238 -8.59 -14.10 23.95
N THR A 239 -9.20 -15.23 24.31
CA THR A 239 -9.91 -15.41 25.59
C THR A 239 -8.99 -15.82 26.73
N THR A 240 -7.67 -15.96 26.49
CA THR A 240 -6.70 -16.45 27.49
C THR A 240 -6.05 -15.37 28.37
N LYS A 241 -6.67 -14.18 28.45
CA LYS A 241 -6.23 -13.09 29.34
C LYS A 241 -6.32 -13.46 30.83
#